data_AF-A0A7W1IET0-F1
#
_entry.id   AF-A0A7W1IET0-F1
#
_cell.length_a   1.000
_cell.length_b   1.000
_cell.length_c   1.000
_cell.angle_alpha   90.00
_cell.angle_beta   90.00
_cell.angle_gamma   90.00
#
_symmetry.space_group_name_H-M   'P 1'
#
loop_
_entity.id
_entity.type
_entity.pdbx_description
1 polymer ?
#
loop_
_entity_poly.entity_id
_entity_poly.type
_entity_poly.pdbx_seq_one_letter_code
_entity_poly.pdbx_strand_id
1 'polypeptide(L)'
;MKSKLLFALALTLSTVVLKSQCSSTQTIGLVVSTTTAVTFSSPFCIKVCSTGFAHDTSGNNGRVFYMETGSQVKLKNNSTTLVYMQTGSTLTIVGNGAVLINKEVGATVIGTSNNSNTCTAVSYPATPGCSTSGLKSYSSHEFISIYPNPAKNQLTVGSDNFRGTGAIINTLGQTVKSFVVDSEKKLLNISELTAGIYYLILSESGKKVFTNKIVVSE
;
A
#
# COMPACT_ATOMS: atom_id res chain seq x y z
N MET A 1 17.21 -73.77 -14.98
CA MET A 1 18.05 -72.70 -14.38
C MET A 1 18.19 -71.61 -15.44
N LYS A 2 17.40 -70.53 -15.47
CA LYS A 2 17.49 -69.27 -14.67
C LYS A 2 18.95 -68.84 -14.51
N SER A 3 19.42 -67.77 -15.16
CA SER A 3 19.50 -66.39 -14.61
C SER A 3 20.77 -65.77 -15.22
N LYS A 4 20.92 -64.51 -15.64
CA LYS A 4 20.10 -63.29 -15.60
C LYS A 4 20.66 -62.36 -16.68
N LEU A 5 19.73 -61.70 -17.37
CA LEU A 5 19.92 -60.62 -18.33
C LEU A 5 20.35 -59.35 -17.59
N LEU A 6 21.50 -58.75 -17.92
CA LEU A 6 21.96 -57.47 -17.38
C LEU A 6 21.52 -56.34 -18.33
N PHE A 7 20.39 -55.73 -17.99
CA PHE A 7 19.95 -54.45 -18.55
C PHE A 7 20.75 -53.34 -17.88
N ALA A 8 21.67 -52.70 -18.60
CA ALA A 8 22.29 -51.45 -18.17
C ALA A 8 21.28 -50.32 -18.40
N LEU A 9 20.57 -49.93 -17.34
CA LEU A 9 19.65 -48.82 -17.31
C LEU A 9 20.46 -47.51 -17.45
N ALA A 10 20.32 -46.83 -18.59
CA ALA A 10 20.87 -45.50 -18.79
C ALA A 10 20.17 -44.54 -17.81
N LEU A 11 20.84 -44.23 -16.71
CA LEU A 11 20.40 -43.21 -15.76
C LEU A 11 20.69 -41.86 -16.41
N THR A 12 19.71 -41.31 -17.12
CA THR A 12 19.76 -39.91 -17.53
C THR A 12 19.84 -39.07 -16.25
N LEU A 13 21.01 -38.49 -15.98
CA LEU A 13 21.15 -37.37 -15.07
C LEU A 13 20.29 -36.23 -15.64
N SER A 14 19.01 -36.22 -15.30
CA SER A 14 18.25 -34.98 -15.35
C SER A 14 18.95 -34.07 -14.35
N THR A 15 19.69 -33.08 -14.84
CA THR A 15 20.13 -31.95 -14.04
C THR A 15 18.86 -31.30 -13.51
N VAL A 16 18.44 -31.74 -12.33
CA VAL A 16 17.50 -30.98 -11.51
C VAL A 16 18.29 -29.73 -11.18
N VAL A 17 18.15 -28.72 -12.03
CA VAL A 17 18.50 -27.35 -11.71
C VAL A 17 17.67 -27.06 -10.46
N LEU A 18 18.31 -27.18 -9.30
CA LEU A 18 17.78 -26.67 -8.04
C LEU A 18 17.47 -25.21 -8.34
N LYS A 19 16.19 -24.93 -8.58
CA LYS A 19 15.66 -23.60 -8.78
C LYS A 19 16.09 -22.80 -7.56
N SER A 20 17.07 -21.90 -7.71
CA SER A 20 17.45 -20.98 -6.64
C SER A 20 16.23 -20.12 -6.33
N GLN A 21 15.49 -20.49 -5.29
CA GLN A 21 14.35 -19.73 -4.80
C GLN A 21 14.89 -18.76 -3.75
N CYS A 22 14.63 -17.48 -3.96
CA CYS A 22 14.97 -16.45 -3.00
C CYS A 22 13.71 -16.11 -2.22
N SER A 23 13.71 -16.42 -0.92
CA SER A 23 12.56 -16.21 -0.05
C SER A 23 12.97 -15.41 1.19
N SER A 24 12.01 -14.71 1.78
CA SER A 24 12.17 -14.10 3.11
C SER A 24 10.93 -14.35 3.95
N THR A 25 11.14 -14.46 5.26
CA THR A 25 10.09 -14.72 6.26
C THR A 25 9.76 -13.48 7.09
N GLN A 26 10.29 -12.30 6.76
CA GLN A 26 10.10 -11.10 7.58
C GLN A 26 8.70 -10.51 7.41
N THR A 27 8.08 -10.15 8.54
CA THR A 27 6.74 -9.54 8.58
C THR A 27 6.72 -8.20 7.85
N ILE A 28 5.76 -8.02 6.93
CA ILE A 28 5.61 -6.78 6.16
C ILE A 28 4.93 -5.74 7.03
N GLY A 29 5.57 -4.56 7.17
CA GLY A 29 5.03 -3.42 7.91
C GLY A 29 4.29 -2.41 7.03
N LEU A 30 4.56 -2.38 5.72
CA LEU A 30 3.92 -1.46 4.77
C LEU A 30 3.68 -2.14 3.42
N VAL A 31 2.50 -1.94 2.84
CA VAL A 31 2.15 -2.37 1.49
C VAL A 31 1.86 -1.14 0.62
N VAL A 32 2.60 -0.98 -0.47
CA VAL A 32 2.48 0.12 -1.44
C VAL A 32 1.83 -0.43 -2.71
N SER A 33 0.63 0.05 -3.04
CA SER A 33 -0.15 -0.40 -4.22
C SER A 33 -0.53 0.73 -5.17
N THR A 34 0.10 1.89 -5.02
CA THR A 34 -0.34 3.15 -5.62
C THR A 34 0.67 3.64 -6.65
N THR A 35 0.20 4.24 -7.74
CA THR A 35 1.08 4.79 -8.80
C THR A 35 1.79 6.08 -8.35
N THR A 36 1.27 6.75 -7.33
CA THR A 36 1.91 7.92 -6.71
C THR A 36 2.99 7.46 -5.72
N ALA A 37 4.11 8.18 -5.71
CA ALA A 37 5.22 7.93 -4.81
C ALA A 37 4.79 7.99 -3.34
N VAL A 38 4.94 6.87 -2.63
CA VAL A 38 4.77 6.85 -1.17
C VAL A 38 6.13 7.09 -0.51
N THR A 39 6.22 8.14 0.31
CA THR A 39 7.42 8.45 1.11
C THR A 39 7.28 7.95 2.54
N PHE A 40 8.30 7.31 3.08
CA PHE A 40 8.28 6.74 4.43
C PHE A 40 9.64 6.85 5.13
N SER A 41 9.61 7.02 6.45
CA SER A 41 10.79 7.02 7.35
C SER A 41 10.81 5.79 8.28
N SER A 42 9.66 5.16 8.49
CA SER A 42 9.38 3.86 9.14
C SER A 42 8.19 3.25 8.35
N PRO A 43 8.10 1.93 8.06
CA PRO A 43 8.68 0.75 8.73
C PRO A 43 9.84 0.06 7.97
N PHE A 44 10.41 -1.01 8.56
CA PHE A 44 11.61 -1.72 8.08
C PHE A 44 11.38 -2.67 6.90
N CYS A 45 10.17 -3.22 6.73
CA CYS A 45 9.82 -4.16 5.65
C CYS A 45 8.66 -3.63 4.80
N ILE A 46 8.89 -3.44 3.51
CA ILE A 46 7.96 -2.83 2.56
C ILE A 46 7.68 -3.78 1.41
N LYS A 47 6.40 -4.04 1.13
CA LYS A 47 5.96 -4.72 -0.09
C LYS A 47 5.43 -3.68 -1.08
N VAL A 48 5.84 -3.78 -2.34
CA VAL A 48 5.43 -2.90 -3.44
C VAL A 48 4.74 -3.76 -4.49
N CYS A 49 3.46 -3.53 -4.66
CA CYS A 49 2.59 -4.28 -5.56
C CYS A 49 2.83 -3.89 -7.03
N SER A 50 2.23 -4.62 -7.97
CA SER A 50 2.46 -4.48 -9.40
C SER A 50 2.34 -3.06 -9.99
N THR A 51 1.49 -2.20 -9.44
CA THR A 51 1.33 -0.78 -9.84
C THR A 51 1.95 0.20 -8.84
N GLY A 52 2.60 -0.31 -7.80
CA GLY A 52 3.12 0.47 -6.68
C GLY A 52 4.38 1.24 -7.05
N PHE A 53 4.47 2.49 -6.60
CA PHE A 53 5.67 3.31 -6.63
C PHE A 53 6.07 3.74 -5.22
N ALA A 54 7.21 3.23 -4.73
CA ALA A 54 7.76 3.59 -3.43
C ALA A 54 8.97 4.52 -3.58
N HIS A 55 9.08 5.54 -2.73
CA HIS A 55 10.22 6.45 -2.71
C HIS A 55 10.75 6.59 -1.28
N ASP A 56 11.90 5.97 -1.00
CA ASP A 56 12.60 6.18 0.26
C ASP A 56 13.37 7.49 0.20
N THR A 57 13.01 8.43 1.07
CA THR A 57 13.65 9.76 1.21
C THR A 57 14.61 9.81 2.40
N SER A 58 14.60 8.80 3.27
CA SER A 58 15.30 8.79 4.55
C SER A 58 16.68 8.15 4.46
N GLY A 59 16.81 7.00 3.78
CA GLY A 59 18.05 6.25 3.59
C GLY A 59 18.82 5.77 4.81
N ASN A 60 18.34 6.04 6.02
CA ASN A 60 19.11 5.91 7.25
C ASN A 60 18.72 4.70 8.12
N ASN A 61 17.99 3.73 7.57
CA ASN A 61 17.64 2.49 8.25
C ASN A 61 17.77 1.33 7.27
N GLY A 62 18.31 0.19 7.71
CA GLY A 62 18.32 -1.00 6.87
C GLY A 62 16.90 -1.45 6.57
N ARG A 63 16.53 -1.51 5.30
CA ARG A 63 15.17 -1.85 4.86
C ARG A 63 15.15 -3.15 4.07
N VAL A 64 13.96 -3.72 3.98
CA VAL A 64 13.68 -4.88 3.13
C VAL A 64 12.56 -4.53 2.19
N PHE A 65 12.80 -4.69 0.88
CA PHE A 65 11.81 -4.43 -0.16
C PHE A 65 11.39 -5.73 -0.86
N TYR A 66 10.09 -5.91 -1.04
CA TYR A 66 9.48 -6.98 -1.82
C TYR A 66 8.75 -6.37 -3.01
N MET A 67 9.27 -6.54 -4.23
CA MET A 67 8.84 -5.81 -5.42
C MET A 67 8.16 -6.72 -6.44
N GLU A 68 6.83 -6.65 -6.53
CA GLU A 68 6.03 -7.42 -7.51
C GLU A 68 6.28 -6.98 -8.95
N THR A 69 5.92 -7.83 -9.92
CA THR A 69 6.00 -7.53 -11.36
C THR A 69 5.38 -6.17 -11.71
N GLY A 70 6.16 -5.26 -12.31
CA GLY A 70 5.73 -3.92 -12.71
C GLY A 70 5.93 -2.82 -11.66
N SER A 71 6.25 -3.20 -10.40
CA SER A 71 6.49 -2.25 -9.32
C SER A 71 7.74 -1.40 -9.53
N GLN A 72 7.74 -0.20 -8.95
CA GLN A 72 8.86 0.72 -9.02
C GLN A 72 9.29 1.18 -7.61
N VAL A 73 10.60 1.21 -7.37
CA VAL A 73 11.17 1.70 -6.11
C VAL A 73 12.31 2.66 -6.40
N LYS A 74 12.23 3.88 -5.84
CA LYS A 74 13.35 4.81 -5.78
C LYS A 74 13.92 4.82 -4.37
N LEU A 75 15.11 4.25 -4.20
CA LEU A 75 15.77 4.06 -2.92
C LEU A 75 16.87 5.10 -2.75
N LYS A 76 16.69 6.06 -1.83
CA LYS A 76 17.83 6.83 -1.32
C LYS A 76 18.54 5.99 -0.27
N ASN A 77 19.70 5.41 -0.55
CA ASN A 77 20.33 4.43 0.36
C ASN A 77 21.59 4.96 1.04
N ASN A 78 21.59 5.05 2.37
CA ASN A 78 22.80 5.32 3.18
C ASN A 78 23.06 4.18 4.20
N SER A 79 22.36 3.04 4.08
CA SER A 79 22.43 1.90 5.01
C SER A 79 22.42 0.57 4.24
N THR A 80 22.50 -0.56 4.94
CA THR A 80 22.39 -1.89 4.29
C THR A 80 20.92 -2.22 4.01
N THR A 81 20.55 -2.32 2.73
CA THR A 81 19.17 -2.61 2.28
C THR A 81 19.12 -3.93 1.53
N LEU A 82 18.10 -4.73 1.79
CA LEU A 82 17.83 -6.00 1.11
C LEU A 82 16.63 -5.86 0.17
N VAL A 83 16.74 -6.33 -1.06
CA VAL A 83 15.69 -6.18 -2.08
C VAL A 83 15.39 -7.53 -2.74
N TYR A 84 14.12 -7.87 -2.83
CA TYR A 84 13.59 -9.04 -3.52
C TYR A 84 12.71 -8.59 -4.70
N MET A 85 13.07 -8.98 -5.93
CA MET A 85 12.47 -8.43 -7.15
C MET A 85 11.91 -9.51 -8.08
N GLN A 86 10.62 -9.40 -8.42
CA GLN A 86 10.02 -10.18 -9.51
C GLN A 86 10.37 -9.60 -10.89
N THR A 87 10.20 -10.41 -11.93
CA THR A 87 10.45 -9.99 -13.32
C THR A 87 9.67 -8.70 -13.67
N GLY A 88 10.26 -7.79 -14.45
CA GLY A 88 9.62 -6.53 -14.85
C GLY A 88 9.51 -5.44 -13.77
N SER A 89 9.92 -5.69 -12.53
CA SER A 89 10.05 -4.64 -11.50
C SER A 89 11.29 -3.76 -11.74
N THR A 90 11.26 -2.51 -11.26
CA THR A 90 12.34 -1.53 -11.47
C THR A 90 12.80 -0.88 -10.16
N LEU A 91 14.07 -1.09 -9.79
CA LEU A 91 14.72 -0.46 -8.65
C LEU A 91 15.68 0.65 -9.13
N THR A 92 15.53 1.86 -8.60
CA THR A 92 16.48 2.98 -8.80
C THR A 92 17.17 3.31 -7.48
N ILE A 93 18.50 3.26 -7.46
CA ILE A 93 19.32 3.50 -6.28
C ILE A 93 19.98 4.88 -6.39
N VAL A 94 19.77 5.72 -5.39
CA VAL A 94 20.33 7.07 -5.28
C VAL A 94 21.02 7.18 -3.92
N GLY A 95 22.22 6.61 -3.79
CA GLY A 95 22.98 6.65 -2.54
C GLY A 95 24.15 5.66 -2.54
N ASN A 96 24.91 5.65 -1.43
CA ASN A 96 26.16 4.89 -1.31
C ASN A 96 26.09 3.71 -0.31
N GLY A 97 24.93 3.48 0.31
CA GLY A 97 24.74 2.33 1.20
C GLY A 97 24.80 1.00 0.46
N ALA A 98 25.14 -0.08 1.16
CA ALA A 98 25.14 -1.41 0.58
C ALA A 98 23.72 -1.86 0.20
N VAL A 99 23.53 -2.37 -1.03
CA VAL A 99 22.27 -2.96 -1.48
C VAL A 99 22.51 -4.42 -1.88
N LEU A 100 21.82 -5.33 -1.20
CA LEU A 100 21.79 -6.76 -1.47
C LEU A 100 20.54 -7.08 -2.28
N ILE A 101 20.71 -7.55 -3.51
CA ILE A 101 19.60 -7.75 -4.44
C ILE A 101 19.42 -9.24 -4.73
N ASN A 102 18.21 -9.74 -4.58
CA ASN A 102 17.77 -11.06 -5.03
C ASN A 102 16.67 -10.85 -6.07
N LYS A 103 16.93 -11.16 -7.34
CA LYS A 103 16.02 -10.81 -8.44
C LYS A 103 15.78 -11.94 -9.42
N GLU A 104 14.57 -11.98 -9.97
CA GLU A 104 14.27 -12.80 -11.15
C GLU A 104 14.91 -12.21 -12.41
N VAL A 105 15.14 -13.05 -13.41
CA VAL A 105 15.55 -12.60 -14.75
C VAL A 105 14.50 -11.63 -15.30
N GLY A 106 14.93 -10.49 -15.83
CA GLY A 106 14.05 -9.45 -16.37
C GLY A 106 13.68 -8.33 -15.39
N ALA A 107 14.16 -8.36 -14.14
CA ALA A 107 14.06 -7.22 -13.23
C ALA A 107 15.18 -6.19 -13.48
N THR A 108 14.82 -4.90 -13.45
CA THR A 108 15.69 -3.77 -13.83
C THR A 108 16.25 -3.08 -12.59
N VAL A 109 17.57 -2.89 -12.55
CA VAL A 109 18.27 -2.15 -11.48
C VAL A 109 19.03 -0.99 -12.11
N ILE A 110 18.80 0.22 -11.61
CA ILE A 110 19.40 1.47 -12.09
C ILE A 110 20.21 2.09 -10.94
N GLY A 111 21.52 2.22 -11.12
CA GLY A 111 22.46 2.71 -10.10
C GLY A 111 23.47 1.65 -9.65
N THR A 112 24.38 2.02 -8.74
CA THR A 112 25.45 1.13 -8.28
C THR A 112 24.92 0.14 -7.23
N SER A 113 25.02 -1.15 -7.51
CA SER A 113 24.72 -2.23 -6.54
C SER A 113 25.96 -3.06 -6.29
N ASN A 114 26.19 -3.48 -5.05
CA ASN A 114 27.42 -4.18 -4.69
C ASN A 114 27.25 -5.71 -4.77
N ASN A 115 26.04 -6.24 -4.61
CA ASN A 115 25.77 -7.69 -4.59
C ASN A 115 24.40 -7.98 -5.21
N SER A 116 24.36 -8.67 -6.35
CA SER A 116 23.12 -9.05 -7.05
C SER A 116 23.09 -10.55 -7.37
N ASN A 117 22.18 -11.27 -6.72
CA ASN A 117 21.89 -12.67 -6.98
C ASN A 117 20.71 -12.80 -7.96
N THR A 118 20.84 -13.71 -8.92
CA THR A 118 19.74 -14.06 -9.84
C THR A 118 19.03 -15.31 -9.34
N CYS A 119 17.72 -15.22 -9.21
CA CYS A 119 16.82 -16.23 -8.68
C CYS A 119 15.92 -16.75 -9.80
N THR A 120 15.58 -18.03 -9.76
CA THR A 120 14.60 -18.61 -10.71
C THR A 120 13.16 -18.25 -10.35
N ALA A 121 12.91 -18.02 -9.07
CA ALA A 121 11.67 -17.46 -8.56
C ALA A 121 11.97 -16.70 -7.25
N VAL A 122 11.26 -15.60 -7.05
CA VAL A 122 11.28 -14.84 -5.79
C VAL A 122 9.93 -15.03 -5.09
N SER A 123 9.95 -15.39 -3.81
CA SER A 123 8.74 -15.55 -2.99
C SER A 123 8.72 -14.59 -1.80
N TYR A 124 7.50 -14.17 -1.44
CA TYR A 124 7.26 -13.19 -0.39
C TYR A 124 6.57 -13.82 0.83
N PRO A 125 6.71 -13.23 2.02
CA PRO A 125 5.95 -13.65 3.19
C PRO A 125 4.44 -13.49 2.97
N ALA A 126 3.65 -14.43 3.50
CA ALA A 126 2.19 -14.42 3.42
C ALA A 126 1.61 -13.22 4.19
N THR A 127 0.98 -12.29 3.48
CA THR A 127 0.55 -10.98 4.01
C THR A 127 -0.70 -10.46 3.27
N PRO A 128 -1.41 -9.43 3.79
CA PRO A 128 -2.63 -8.93 3.17
C PRO A 128 -2.39 -8.60 1.69
N GLY A 129 -3.19 -9.22 0.82
CA GLY A 129 -2.97 -9.21 -0.62
C GLY A 129 -2.87 -7.80 -1.18
N CYS A 130 -2.02 -7.65 -2.20
CA CYS A 130 -2.01 -6.49 -3.06
C CYS A 130 -3.40 -6.34 -3.68
N SER A 131 -4.22 -5.44 -3.14
CA SER A 131 -5.54 -5.20 -3.70
C SER A 131 -5.34 -4.49 -5.03
N THR A 132 -5.55 -5.21 -6.14
CA THR A 132 -5.67 -4.61 -7.47
C THR A 132 -6.97 -3.82 -7.52
N SER A 133 -6.99 -2.63 -6.95
CA SER A 133 -8.15 -1.77 -7.05
C SER A 133 -8.18 -1.13 -8.43
N GLY A 134 -9.07 -1.62 -9.30
CA GLY A 134 -9.80 -0.68 -10.17
C GLY A 134 -10.40 0.41 -9.29
N LEU A 135 -10.14 1.67 -9.64
CA LEU A 135 -10.51 2.89 -8.89
C LEU A 135 -10.71 2.67 -7.38
N LYS A 136 -9.62 2.58 -6.62
CA LYS A 136 -9.70 2.85 -5.18
C LYS A 136 -9.96 4.34 -5.04
N SER A 137 -11.20 4.72 -4.70
CA SER A 137 -11.44 6.02 -4.10
C SER A 137 -10.53 6.11 -2.87
N TYR A 138 -9.51 6.96 -2.93
CA TYR A 138 -8.70 7.30 -1.78
C TYR A 138 -9.63 7.95 -0.75
N SER A 139 -10.12 7.15 0.19
CA SER A 139 -10.55 7.67 1.48
C SER A 139 -9.30 7.74 2.34
N SER A 140 -8.68 8.92 2.39
CA SER A 140 -7.63 9.24 3.35
C SER A 140 -8.20 9.41 4.78
N HIS A 141 -9.27 8.68 5.12
CA HIS A 141 -10.15 8.99 6.26
C HIS A 141 -10.47 7.76 7.10
N GLU A 142 -9.50 6.84 7.26
CA GLU A 142 -9.58 5.82 8.33
C GLU A 142 -9.74 6.44 9.74
N PHE A 143 -9.57 7.77 9.87
CA PHE A 143 -9.72 8.54 11.10
C PHE A 143 -11.03 9.34 11.22
N ILE A 144 -11.91 9.34 10.22
CA ILE A 144 -13.19 10.09 10.26
C ILE A 144 -14.36 9.12 10.15
N SER A 145 -15.19 9.08 11.19
CA SER A 145 -16.41 8.27 11.24
C SER A 145 -17.65 9.16 11.22
N ILE A 146 -18.69 8.72 10.53
CA ILE A 146 -19.99 9.42 10.48
C ILE A 146 -21.09 8.43 10.81
N TYR A 147 -21.82 8.70 11.90
CA TYR A 147 -22.89 7.81 12.36
C TYR A 147 -23.93 8.55 13.22
N PRO A 148 -25.18 8.06 13.28
CA PRO A 148 -25.72 7.01 12.43
C PRO A 148 -25.87 7.49 10.98
N ASN A 149 -25.92 6.56 10.03
CA ASN A 149 -26.27 6.82 8.64
C ASN A 149 -27.06 5.60 8.12
N PRO A 150 -28.39 5.68 7.89
CA PRO A 150 -29.22 6.89 7.92
C PRO A 150 -29.34 7.57 9.29
N ALA A 151 -29.47 8.90 9.29
CA ALA A 151 -29.61 9.75 10.47
C ALA A 151 -31.01 10.36 10.55
N LYS A 152 -31.58 10.51 11.76
CA LYS A 152 -32.87 11.19 11.96
C LYS A 152 -32.66 12.62 12.42
N ASN A 153 -32.41 12.79 13.72
CA ASN A 153 -32.30 14.10 14.36
C ASN A 153 -30.86 14.49 14.70
N GLN A 154 -29.94 13.52 14.73
CA GLN A 154 -28.57 13.73 15.16
C GLN A 154 -27.60 12.98 14.28
N LEU A 155 -26.46 13.61 14.02
CA LEU A 155 -25.33 13.05 13.30
C LEU A 155 -24.07 13.27 14.12
N THR A 156 -23.29 12.22 14.30
CA THR A 156 -21.98 12.28 14.96
C THR A 156 -20.89 12.25 13.89
N VAL A 157 -19.97 13.20 13.97
CA VAL A 157 -18.71 13.20 13.23
C VAL A 157 -17.61 12.87 14.24
N GLY A 158 -17.11 11.62 14.18
CA GLY A 158 -15.95 11.18 14.94
C GLY A 158 -14.67 11.45 14.17
N SER A 159 -13.63 11.91 14.85
CA SER A 159 -12.40 12.40 14.25
C SER A 159 -11.23 12.37 15.24
N ASP A 160 -10.35 11.37 15.11
CA ASP A 160 -9.25 11.19 16.08
C ASP A 160 -8.19 12.30 15.97
N ASN A 161 -7.91 12.80 14.76
CA ASN A 161 -6.85 13.79 14.52
C ASN A 161 -7.22 14.93 13.56
N PHE A 162 -8.49 15.11 13.21
CA PHE A 162 -8.93 16.23 12.39
C PHE A 162 -9.55 17.36 13.23
N ARG A 163 -9.13 18.60 12.93
CA ARG A 163 -9.71 19.84 13.48
C ARG A 163 -9.92 20.81 12.32
N GLY A 164 -11.09 21.42 12.25
CA GLY A 164 -11.42 22.27 11.11
C GLY A 164 -12.89 22.65 11.05
N THR A 165 -13.36 22.95 9.84
CA THR A 165 -14.76 23.32 9.59
C THR A 165 -15.48 22.21 8.84
N GLY A 166 -16.77 22.11 9.08
CA GLY A 166 -17.66 21.19 8.39
C GLY A 166 -18.87 21.92 7.81
N ALA A 167 -19.38 21.39 6.71
CA ALA A 167 -20.59 21.86 6.06
C ALA A 167 -21.43 20.68 5.60
N ILE A 168 -22.74 20.77 5.74
CA ILE A 168 -23.71 19.88 5.10
C ILE A 168 -24.28 20.63 3.90
N ILE A 169 -24.21 20.01 2.73
CA ILE A 169 -24.77 20.55 1.49
C ILE A 169 -25.87 19.64 0.95
N ASN A 170 -26.91 20.21 0.35
CA ASN A 170 -27.95 19.45 -0.35
C ASN A 170 -27.48 19.02 -1.76
N THR A 171 -28.32 18.28 -2.49
CA THR A 171 -28.04 17.83 -3.86
C THR A 171 -27.91 18.95 -4.88
N LEU A 172 -28.41 20.15 -4.56
CA LEU A 172 -28.25 21.36 -5.38
C LEU A 172 -26.94 22.10 -5.08
N GLY A 173 -26.12 21.60 -4.14
CA GLY A 173 -24.86 22.21 -3.74
C GLY A 173 -25.00 23.37 -2.75
N GLN A 174 -26.19 23.62 -2.20
CA GLN A 174 -26.42 24.66 -1.21
C GLN A 174 -26.02 24.19 0.18
N THR A 175 -25.24 24.99 0.90
CA THR A 175 -24.91 24.75 2.31
C THR A 175 -26.14 24.96 3.17
N VAL A 176 -26.62 23.89 3.79
CA VAL A 176 -27.77 23.89 4.70
C VAL A 176 -27.35 23.94 6.17
N LYS A 177 -26.10 23.59 6.48
CA LYS A 177 -25.53 23.70 7.84
C LYS A 177 -24.02 23.87 7.79
N SER A 178 -23.47 24.69 8.68
CA SER A 178 -22.03 24.84 8.91
C SER A 178 -21.69 24.62 10.38
N PHE A 179 -20.52 24.06 10.66
CA PHE A 179 -20.07 23.76 12.03
C PHE A 179 -18.55 23.72 12.12
N VAL A 180 -18.03 23.73 13.35
CA VAL A 180 -16.60 23.56 13.66
C VAL A 180 -16.39 22.19 14.29
N VAL A 181 -15.35 21.48 13.88
CA VAL A 181 -14.89 20.22 14.50
C VAL A 181 -13.68 20.56 15.38
N ASP A 182 -13.95 20.71 16.66
CA ASP A 182 -13.03 21.13 17.71
C ASP A 182 -12.70 20.00 18.70
N SER A 183 -13.42 18.88 18.63
CA SER A 183 -13.27 17.72 19.49
C SER A 183 -13.20 16.41 18.68
N GLU A 184 -12.83 15.32 19.35
CA GLU A 184 -12.81 13.99 18.74
C GLU A 184 -14.18 13.48 18.31
N LYS A 185 -15.26 13.99 18.92
CA LYS A 185 -16.63 13.65 18.58
C LYS A 185 -17.46 14.92 18.55
N LYS A 186 -17.90 15.31 17.36
CA LYS A 186 -18.84 16.40 17.18
C LYS A 186 -20.24 15.86 16.97
N LEU A 187 -21.14 16.18 17.89
CA LEU A 187 -22.56 15.89 17.76
C LEU A 187 -23.26 17.07 17.07
N LEU A 188 -23.97 16.79 15.99
CA LEU A 188 -24.71 17.76 15.20
C LEU A 188 -26.20 17.48 15.36
N ASN A 189 -26.97 18.48 15.76
CA ASN A 189 -28.42 18.44 15.61
C ASN A 189 -28.77 18.69 14.13
N ILE A 190 -29.49 17.78 13.49
CA ILE A 190 -29.94 17.87 12.10
C ILE A 190 -31.46 17.74 11.96
N SER A 191 -32.22 17.89 13.05
CA SER A 191 -33.69 17.73 13.05
C SER A 191 -34.43 18.72 12.14
N GLU A 192 -33.76 19.81 11.75
CA GLU A 192 -34.28 20.81 10.80
C GLU A 192 -34.13 20.39 9.33
N LEU A 193 -33.36 19.33 9.05
CA LEU A 193 -33.15 18.82 7.69
C LEU A 193 -34.30 17.88 7.32
N THR A 194 -34.86 18.09 6.13
CA THR A 194 -35.85 17.17 5.55
C THR A 194 -35.20 15.83 5.20
N ALA A 195 -35.99 14.75 5.17
CA ALA A 195 -35.50 13.45 4.71
C ALA A 195 -34.96 13.53 3.27
N GLY A 196 -33.81 12.91 3.02
CA GLY A 196 -33.15 13.01 1.72
C GLY A 196 -31.65 12.71 1.76
N ILE A 197 -30.98 12.94 0.62
CA ILE A 197 -29.54 12.75 0.45
C ILE A 197 -28.84 14.09 0.61
N TYR A 198 -27.77 14.09 1.41
CA TYR A 198 -26.89 15.25 1.60
C TYR A 198 -25.43 14.82 1.48
N TYR A 199 -24.55 15.81 1.37
CA TYR A 199 -23.11 15.60 1.43
C TYR A 199 -22.53 16.37 2.60
N LEU A 200 -21.79 15.67 3.45
CA LEU A 200 -20.98 16.26 4.50
C LEU A 200 -19.58 16.54 3.95
N ILE A 201 -19.13 17.78 4.06
CA ILE A 201 -17.81 18.22 3.63
C ILE A 201 -17.04 18.69 4.87
N LEU A 202 -15.80 18.22 5.03
CA LEU A 202 -14.88 18.77 6.04
C LEU A 202 -13.71 19.47 5.35
N SER A 203 -13.29 20.58 5.94
CA SER A 203 -12.21 21.42 5.44
C SER A 203 -11.21 21.77 6.53
N GLU A 204 -9.92 21.74 6.19
CA GLU A 204 -8.82 22.18 7.04
C GLU A 204 -8.13 23.37 6.36
N SER A 205 -7.93 24.47 7.09
CA SER A 205 -7.36 25.71 6.55
C SER A 205 -8.00 26.18 5.22
N GLY A 206 -9.33 26.01 5.10
CA GLY A 206 -10.11 26.43 3.93
C GLY A 206 -10.05 25.47 2.72
N LYS A 207 -9.31 24.35 2.80
CA LYS A 207 -9.26 23.33 1.74
C LYS A 207 -10.15 22.15 2.11
N LYS A 208 -10.98 21.70 1.15
CA LYS A 208 -11.79 20.48 1.32
C LYS A 208 -10.87 19.27 1.45
N VAL A 209 -10.98 18.57 2.56
CA VAL A 209 -10.17 17.37 2.85
C VAL A 209 -11.01 16.10 2.89
N PHE A 210 -12.31 16.19 3.14
CA PHE A 210 -13.22 15.04 3.20
C PHE A 210 -14.58 15.35 2.59
N THR A 211 -15.19 14.35 1.98
CA THR A 211 -16.60 14.41 1.55
C THR A 211 -17.24 13.05 1.74
N ASN A 212 -18.42 13.01 2.35
CA ASN A 212 -19.19 11.78 2.51
C ASN A 212 -20.67 12.02 2.23
N LYS A 213 -21.33 11.02 1.66
CA LYS A 213 -22.78 11.01 1.45
C LYS A 213 -23.47 10.59 2.75
N ILE A 214 -24.41 11.39 3.21
CA ILE A 214 -25.27 11.07 4.36
C ILE A 214 -26.72 10.98 3.91
N VAL A 215 -27.48 10.07 4.53
CA VAL A 215 -28.91 9.90 4.31
C VAL A 215 -29.64 10.37 5.55
N VAL A 216 -30.54 11.33 5.39
CA VAL A 216 -31.46 11.78 6.45
C VAL A 216 -32.79 11.05 6.25
N SER A 217 -33.29 10.42 7.31
CA SER A 217 -34.58 9.71 7.34
C SER A 217 -35.56 10.41 8.26
N GLU A 218 -36.85 10.21 8.03
CA GLU A 218 -37.94 10.64 8.92
C GLU A 218 -37.85 10.00 10.32
#